data_AF-A0AAW5L571-F1
#
_entry.id   AF-A0AAW5L571-F1
#
_cell.length_a   1.000
_cell.length_b   1.000
_cell.length_c   1.000
_cell.angle_alpha   90.00
_cell.angle_beta   90.00
_cell.angle_gamma   90.00
#
_symmetry.space_group_name_H-M   'P 1'
#
loop_
_entity.id
_entity.type
_entity.pdbx_description
1 polymer ?
#
loop_
_entity_poly.entity_id
_entity_poly.type
_entity_poly.pdbx_seq_one_letter_code
_entity_poly.pdbx_strand_id
1 'polypeptide(L)'
;IMGEVAQNDLKRVLSFTLVSHMGYMLFGIGMSTKVGMAATIFYVAHHITVQSTMFLAAGLVEQRGGTTNLARLGGLAKVAPF
;
A
#
# COMPACT_ATOMS: atom_id res chain seq x y z
N ILE A 1 1.46 -10.55 -0.93
CA ILE A 1 2.68 -10.85 -0.13
C ILE A 1 3.87 -11.37 -0.93
N MET A 2 3.91 -12.60 -1.49
CA MET A 2 5.12 -13.09 -2.22
C MET A 2 5.55 -12.21 -3.41
N GLY A 3 4.60 -11.65 -4.17
CA GLY A 3 4.89 -10.76 -5.31
C GLY A 3 5.38 -9.35 -4.93
N GLU A 4 5.13 -8.89 -3.70
CA GLU A 4 5.54 -7.57 -3.20
C GLU A 4 7.02 -7.55 -2.80
N VAL A 5 7.48 -8.62 -2.15
CA VAL A 5 8.86 -8.75 -1.65
C VAL A 5 9.88 -8.75 -2.80
N ALA A 6 9.45 -9.13 -4.01
CA ALA A 6 10.30 -9.15 -5.19
C ALA A 6 10.37 -7.79 -5.93
N GLN A 7 9.61 -6.77 -5.53
CA GLN A 7 9.59 -5.49 -6.24
C GLN A 7 10.57 -4.49 -5.63
N ASN A 8 11.40 -3.94 -6.49
CA ASN A 8 12.32 -2.85 -6.12
C ASN A 8 11.69 -1.47 -6.28
N ASP A 9 10.47 -1.34 -6.80
CA ASP A 9 9.80 -0.05 -6.99
C ASP A 9 8.70 0.15 -5.95
N LEU A 10 8.81 1.24 -5.17
CA LEU A 10 7.89 1.55 -4.07
C LEU A 10 6.44 1.66 -4.54
N LYS A 11 6.17 2.38 -5.64
CA LYS A 11 4.81 2.49 -6.23
C LYS A 11 4.27 1.12 -6.66
N ARG A 12 5.14 0.21 -7.12
CA ARG A 12 4.75 -1.14 -7.55
C ARG A 12 4.44 -2.04 -6.36
N VAL A 13 5.24 -1.96 -5.28
CA VAL A 13 4.92 -2.61 -3.99
C VAL A 13 3.55 -2.17 -3.51
N LEU A 14 3.31 -0.85 -3.43
CA LEU A 14 2.02 -0.30 -2.99
C LEU A 14 0.86 -0.82 -3.85
N SER A 15 1.00 -0.82 -5.18
CA SER A 15 -0.03 -1.38 -6.06
C SER A 15 -0.34 -2.86 -5.77
N PHE A 16 0.68 -3.67 -5.48
CA PHE A 16 0.47 -5.06 -5.11
C PHE A 16 -0.16 -5.24 -3.71
N THR A 17 0.12 -4.35 -2.76
CA THR A 17 -0.56 -4.33 -1.45
C THR A 17 -2.05 -4.09 -1.63
N LEU A 18 -2.38 -3.15 -2.52
CA LEU A 18 -3.76 -2.81 -2.86
C LEU A 18 -4.52 -4.04 -3.35
N VAL A 19 -3.93 -4.80 -4.27
CA VAL A 19 -4.52 -6.05 -4.79
C VAL A 19 -4.60 -7.13 -3.72
N SER A 20 -3.55 -7.27 -2.89
CA SER A 20 -3.51 -8.29 -1.82
C SER A 20 -4.64 -8.09 -0.80
N HIS A 21 -5.01 -6.85 -0.52
CA HIS A 21 -6.08 -6.51 0.42
C HIS A 21 -7.50 -6.66 -0.16
N MET A 22 -7.66 -6.76 -1.49
CA MET A 22 -8.97 -6.99 -2.10
C MET A 22 -9.61 -8.30 -1.63
N GLY A 23 -8.80 -9.31 -1.28
CA GLY A 23 -9.30 -10.59 -0.75
C GLY A 23 -10.15 -10.43 0.51
N TYR A 24 -9.77 -9.55 1.43
CA TYR A 24 -10.54 -9.29 2.66
C TYR A 24 -11.89 -8.61 2.35
N MET A 25 -11.90 -7.70 1.39
CA MET A 25 -13.13 -7.02 0.96
C MET A 25 -14.10 -8.00 0.30
N LEU A 26 -13.59 -8.84 -0.60
CA LEU A 26 -14.36 -9.89 -1.27
C LEU A 26 -14.90 -10.90 -0.27
N PHE A 27 -14.11 -11.28 0.74
CA PHE A 27 -14.56 -12.18 1.80
C PHE A 27 -15.75 -11.60 2.59
N GLY A 28 -15.66 -10.31 2.99
CA GLY A 28 -16.75 -9.67 3.71
C GLY A 28 -18.03 -9.49 2.88
N ILE A 29 -17.90 -9.28 1.56
CA ILE A 29 -19.04 -9.29 0.62
C ILE A 29 -19.62 -10.70 0.50
N GLY A 30 -18.76 -11.71 0.36
CA GLY A 30 -19.14 -13.11 0.19
C GLY A 30 -19.91 -13.70 1.38
N MET A 31 -19.69 -13.18 2.59
CA MET A 31 -20.50 -13.57 3.76
C MET A 31 -21.98 -13.17 3.63
N SER A 32 -22.31 -12.15 2.82
CA SER A 32 -23.69 -11.69 2.59
C SER A 32 -24.52 -11.44 3.87
N THR A 33 -23.83 -11.07 4.96
CA THR A 33 -24.46 -10.71 6.24
C THR A 33 -24.42 -9.21 6.45
N LYS A 34 -25.36 -8.67 7.26
CA LYS A 34 -25.39 -7.24 7.60
C LYS A 34 -24.07 -6.77 8.23
N VAL A 35 -23.51 -7.60 9.12
CA VAL A 35 -22.23 -7.30 9.80
C VAL A 35 -21.07 -7.37 8.81
N GLY A 36 -21.03 -8.39 7.93
CA GLY A 36 -20.01 -8.52 6.90
C GLY A 36 -19.98 -7.33 5.95
N MET A 37 -21.14 -6.87 5.46
CA MET A 37 -21.23 -5.69 4.60
C MET A 37 -20.77 -4.40 5.31
N ALA A 38 -21.21 -4.18 6.55
CA ALA A 38 -20.76 -3.01 7.33
C ALA A 38 -19.24 -3.02 7.57
N ALA A 39 -18.68 -4.19 7.90
CA ALA A 39 -17.25 -4.36 8.06
C ALA A 39 -16.48 -4.10 6.75
N THR A 40 -16.96 -4.61 5.61
CA THR A 40 -16.35 -4.33 4.30
C THR A 40 -16.36 -2.84 3.99
N ILE A 41 -17.49 -2.14 4.18
CA ILE A 41 -17.59 -0.70 3.89
C ILE A 41 -16.58 0.08 4.74
N PHE A 42 -16.53 -0.20 6.04
CA PHE A 42 -15.57 0.42 6.95
C PHE A 42 -14.12 0.14 6.52
N TYR A 43 -13.83 -1.12 6.19
CA TYR A 43 -12.50 -1.55 5.78
C TYR A 43 -12.06 -0.87 4.48
N VAL A 44 -12.94 -0.76 3.48
CA VAL A 44 -12.67 -0.08 2.21
C VAL A 44 -12.34 1.40 2.44
N ALA A 45 -13.13 2.09 3.26
CA ALA A 45 -12.91 3.51 3.55
C ALA A 45 -11.56 3.74 4.26
N HIS A 46 -11.24 2.91 5.25
CA HIS A 46 -9.96 2.96 5.95
C HIS A 46 -8.79 2.63 5.00
N HIS A 47 -8.91 1.54 4.25
CA HIS A 47 -7.85 1.05 3.38
C HIS A 47 -7.52 2.03 2.25
N ILE A 48 -8.52 2.62 1.58
CA ILE A 48 -8.28 3.63 0.54
C ILE A 48 -7.58 4.84 1.13
N THR A 49 -7.97 5.30 2.32
CA THR A 49 -7.35 6.46 2.98
C THR A 49 -5.86 6.22 3.23
N VAL A 50 -5.52 5.09 3.87
CA VAL A 50 -4.13 4.71 4.15
C VAL A 50 -3.33 4.58 2.86
N GLN A 51 -3.92 3.91 1.85
CA GLN A 51 -3.24 3.66 0.59
C GLN A 51 -2.99 4.94 -0.20
N SER A 52 -3.95 5.86 -0.25
CA SER A 52 -3.78 7.17 -0.88
C SER A 52 -2.65 7.97 -0.21
N THR A 53 -2.61 8.00 1.12
CA THR A 53 -1.52 8.66 1.85
C THR A 53 -0.16 8.04 1.54
N MET A 54 -0.08 6.71 1.46
CA MET A 54 1.15 5.99 1.07
C MET A 54 1.62 6.34 -0.34
N PHE A 55 0.70 6.40 -1.32
CA PHE A 55 1.05 6.82 -2.69
C PHE A 55 1.51 8.28 -2.75
N LEU A 56 0.87 9.17 -1.99
CA LEU A 56 1.31 10.57 -1.89
C LEU A 56 2.70 10.68 -1.25
N ALA A 57 2.96 9.94 -0.18
CA ALA A 57 4.27 9.89 0.46
C ALA A 57 5.34 9.34 -0.52
N ALA A 58 5.04 8.27 -1.25
CA ALA A 58 5.92 7.75 -2.29
C ALA A 58 6.20 8.77 -3.41
N GLY A 59 5.19 9.53 -3.82
CA GLY A 59 5.34 10.61 -4.80
C GLY A 59 6.23 11.76 -4.29
N LEU A 60 6.10 12.13 -3.01
CA LEU A 60 6.97 13.15 -2.40
C LEU A 60 8.43 12.65 -2.31
N VAL A 61 8.62 11.38 -1.97
CA VAL A 61 9.95 10.74 -1.95
C VAL A 61 10.55 10.71 -3.34
N GLU A 62 9.78 10.38 -4.38
CA GLU A 62 10.21 10.45 -5.77
C GLU A 62 10.60 11.87 -6.19
N GLN A 63 9.79 12.87 -5.82
CA GLN A 63 10.04 14.27 -6.14
C GLN A 63 11.34 14.78 -5.52
N ARG A 64 11.67 14.35 -4.28
CA ARG A 64 12.89 14.79 -3.58
C ARG A 64 14.12 13.93 -3.89
N GLY A 65 13.95 12.62 -4.01
CA GLY A 65 15.03 11.64 -4.20
C GLY A 65 15.31 11.29 -5.66
N GLY A 66 14.46 11.73 -6.60
CA GLY A 66 14.60 11.47 -8.04
C GLY A 66 14.37 10.01 -8.46
N THR A 67 13.95 9.13 -7.56
CA THR A 67 13.72 7.71 -7.84
C THR A 67 12.73 7.08 -6.88
N THR A 68 11.99 6.07 -7.35
CA THR A 68 11.11 5.19 -6.55
C THR A 68 11.76 3.87 -6.19
N ASN A 69 13.03 3.67 -6.56
CA ASN A 69 13.72 2.42 -6.33
C ASN A 69 14.07 2.27 -4.84
N LEU A 70 13.45 1.29 -4.19
CA LEU A 70 13.60 0.92 -2.80
C LEU A 70 15.04 0.61 -2.40
N ALA A 71 15.86 0.02 -3.28
CA ALA A 71 17.28 -0.23 -2.99
C ALA A 71 18.09 1.07 -2.92
N ARG A 72 17.77 2.05 -3.76
CA ARG A 72 18.41 3.38 -3.73
C ARG A 72 17.88 4.27 -2.60
N LEU A 73 16.58 4.18 -2.30
CA LEU A 73 15.94 4.89 -1.19
C LEU A 73 16.33 4.33 0.18
N GLY A 74 16.51 3.01 0.30
CA GLY A 74 17.03 2.36 1.51
C GLY A 74 18.46 2.80 1.84
N GLY A 75 19.24 3.18 0.83
CA GLY A 75 20.53 3.85 1.01
C GLY A 75 20.40 5.26 1.61
N LEU A 76 19.38 6.03 1.20
CA LEU A 76 19.12 7.37 1.75
C LEU A 76 18.64 7.34 3.22
N ALA A 77 17.85 6.33 3.61
CA ALA A 77 17.51 6.12 5.03
C ALA A 77 18.73 5.79 5.91
N LYS A 78 19.82 5.30 5.30
CA LYS A 78 21.11 5.04 5.96
C LYS A 78 22.06 6.26 5.94
N VAL A 79 21.86 7.20 4.99
CA VAL A 79 22.70 8.40 4.80
C VAL A 79 22.09 9.65 5.46
N ALA A 80 20.79 9.66 5.72
CA ALA A 80 20.12 10.65 6.55
C ALA A 80 19.70 10.01 7.89
N PRO A 81 20.65 9.67 8.79
CA PRO A 81 20.31 9.46 10.18
C PRO A 81 19.94 10.82 10.77
N PHE A 82 18.82 10.87 11.45
CA PHE A 82 18.58 11.88 12.48
C PHE A 82 19.76 11.91 13.47
#